data_AF-A0A9X9A4P1-F1
#
_entry.id   AF-A0A9X9A4P1-F1
#
_cell.length_a   1.000
_cell.length_b   1.000
_cell.length_c   1.000
_cell.angle_alpha   90.00
_cell.angle_beta   90.00
_cell.angle_gamma   90.00
#
_symmetry.space_group_name_H-M   'P 1'
#
loop_
_entity.id
_entity.type
_entity.pdbx_description
1 polymer ?
#
loop_
_entity_poly.entity_id
_entity_poly.type
_entity_poly.pdbx_seq_one_letter_code
_entity_poly.pdbx_strand_id
1 'polypeptide(L)'
;WGTAFPAIRMGLESYTPEHLTLLRLLIASFILLLFSFIYKLRLPDLKDIPAIFIFGALGFTIYHIALNYGEKTVNAGSASLIISVTPIVTAILASVFLNEKMKLNGWLGGVISFAG
;
A
#
# COMPACT_ATOMS: atom_id res chain seq x y z
N TRP A 1 9.58 -1.46 1.61
CA TRP A 1 8.89 -2.62 1.01
C TRP A 1 9.83 -3.79 0.68
N GLY A 2 11.12 -3.59 0.40
CA GLY A 2 12.03 -4.67 -0.02
C GLY A 2 12.03 -5.93 0.86
N THR A 3 12.01 -5.80 2.19
CA THR A 3 11.95 -6.94 3.13
C THR A 3 10.54 -7.50 3.35
N ALA A 4 9.50 -6.78 2.92
CA ALA A 4 8.12 -7.19 3.14
C ALA A 4 7.71 -8.34 2.21
N PHE A 5 8.20 -8.40 0.97
CA PHE A 5 7.86 -9.49 0.04
C PHE A 5 8.41 -10.84 0.48
N PRO A 6 9.70 -10.97 0.89
CA PRO A 6 10.20 -12.20 1.49
C PRO A 6 9.43 -12.61 2.76
N ALA A 7 9.09 -11.64 3.62
CA ALA A 7 8.34 -11.91 4.85
C ALA A 7 6.90 -12.38 4.57
N ILE A 8 6.22 -11.81 3.58
CA ILE A 8 4.89 -12.26 3.14
C ILE A 8 4.98 -13.71 2.67
N ARG A 9 5.98 -14.03 1.85
CA ARG A 9 6.14 -15.38 1.30
C ARG A 9 6.36 -16.42 2.40
N MET A 10 7.22 -16.11 3.37
CA MET A 10 7.41 -16.95 4.56
C MET A 10 6.11 -17.11 5.37
N GLY A 11 5.35 -16.02 5.55
CA GLY A 11 4.05 -16.08 6.23
C GLY A 11 3.01 -16.94 5.50
N LEU A 12 3.01 -16.93 4.17
CA LEU A 12 2.10 -17.72 3.34
C LEU A 12 2.38 -19.24 3.38
N GLU A 13 3.53 -19.68 3.91
CA GLU A 13 3.80 -21.11 4.14
C GLU A 13 2.90 -21.70 5.24
N SER A 14 2.49 -20.87 6.22
CA SER A 14 1.69 -21.29 7.37
C SER A 14 0.29 -20.67 7.42
N TYR A 15 0.06 -19.57 6.71
CA TYR A 15 -1.20 -18.81 6.75
C TYR A 15 -1.81 -18.63 5.36
N THR A 16 -3.13 -18.52 5.30
CA THR A 16 -3.81 -18.10 4.07
C THR A 16 -3.64 -16.58 3.86
N PRO A 17 -3.72 -16.08 2.60
CA PRO A 17 -3.61 -14.65 2.29
C PRO A 17 -4.55 -13.77 3.09
N GLU A 18 -5.77 -14.24 3.34
CA GLU A 18 -6.78 -13.51 4.09
C GLU A 18 -6.36 -13.34 5.55
N HIS A 19 -5.91 -14.42 6.20
CA HIS A 19 -5.44 -14.39 7.59
C HIS A 19 -4.21 -13.49 7.75
N LEU A 20 -3.25 -13.58 6.83
CA LEU A 20 -2.05 -12.76 6.86
C LEU A 20 -2.37 -11.27 6.68
N THR A 21 -3.28 -10.95 5.76
CA THR A 21 -3.76 -9.58 5.55
C THR A 21 -4.50 -9.05 6.78
N LEU A 22 -5.41 -9.85 7.33
CA LEU A 22 -6.20 -9.50 8.50
C LEU A 22 -5.31 -9.23 9.72
N LEU A 23 -4.35 -10.10 10.00
CA LEU A 23 -3.40 -9.91 11.10
C LEU A 23 -2.61 -8.60 10.93
N ARG A 24 -2.08 -8.35 9.72
CA ARG A 24 -1.35 -7.13 9.41
C ARG A 24 -2.19 -5.88 9.65
N LEU A 25 -3.43 -5.87 9.17
CA LEU A 25 -4.32 -4.72 9.29
C LEU A 25 -4.81 -4.52 10.72
N LEU A 26 -5.03 -5.58 11.49
CA LEU A 26 -5.38 -5.49 12.91
C LEU A 26 -4.24 -4.87 13.72
N ILE A 27 -3.01 -5.36 13.53
CA ILE A 27 -1.83 -4.82 14.22
C ILE A 27 -1.64 -3.34 13.85
N ALA A 28 -1.69 -3.01 12.56
CA ALA A 28 -1.55 -1.63 12.10
C ALA A 28 -2.64 -0.71 12.67
N SER A 29 -3.90 -1.17 12.65
CA SER A 29 -5.04 -0.40 13.18
C SER A 29 -4.91 -0.19 14.69
N PHE A 30 -4.50 -1.22 15.43
CA PHE A 30 -4.29 -1.12 16.88
C PHE A 30 -3.18 -0.12 17.23
N ILE A 31 -2.05 -0.16 16.51
CA ILE A 31 -0.95 0.79 16.71
C ILE A 31 -1.38 2.22 16.37
N LEU A 32 -2.08 2.42 15.26
CA LEU A 32 -2.59 3.74 14.87
C LEU A 32 -3.61 4.29 15.88
N LEU A 33 -4.46 3.41 16.43
CA LEU A 33 -5.41 3.76 17.47
C LEU A 33 -4.71 4.13 18.78
N LEU A 34 -3.68 3.38 19.18
CA LEU A 34 -2.86 3.76 20.34
C LEU A 34 -2.17 5.11 20.12
N PHE A 35 -1.62 5.33 18.94
CA PHE A 35 -1.00 6.60 18.56
C PHE A 35 -2.01 7.75 18.59
N SER A 36 -3.23 7.55 18.09
CA SER A 36 -4.26 8.59 18.11
C SER A 36 -4.66 8.99 19.53
N PHE A 37 -4.69 8.04 20.46
CA PHE A 37 -4.94 8.32 21.88
C PHE A 37 -3.78 9.08 22.55
N ILE A 38 -2.52 8.68 22.29
CA ILE A 38 -1.33 9.33 22.88
C ILE A 38 -1.24 10.79 22.42
N TYR A 39 -1.43 11.05 21.12
CA TYR A 39 -1.31 12.38 20.54
C TYR A 39 -2.62 13.17 20.49
N LYS A 40 -3.71 12.60 21.05
CA LYS A 40 -5.05 13.21 21.10
C LYS A 40 -5.49 13.74 19.73
N LEU A 41 -5.32 12.93 18.70
CA LEU A 41 -5.72 13.30 17.35
C LEU A 41 -7.24 13.56 17.31
N ARG A 42 -7.62 14.59 16.56
CA ARG A 42 -9.03 14.91 16.36
C ARG A 42 -9.70 13.79 15.56
N LEU A 43 -10.87 13.33 16.02
CA LEU A 43 -11.67 12.37 15.29
C LEU A 43 -12.15 12.98 13.96
N PRO A 44 -12.24 12.17 12.88
CA PRO A 44 -12.75 12.64 11.60
C PRO A 44 -14.22 13.09 11.72
N ASP A 45 -14.61 14.05 10.89
CA ASP A 45 -16.01 14.44 10.82
C ASP A 45 -16.84 13.30 10.21
N LEU A 46 -18.12 13.17 10.60
CA LEU A 46 -19.00 12.09 10.11
C LEU A 46 -19.14 12.06 8.58
N LYS A 47 -19.03 13.23 7.93
CA LYS A 47 -19.06 13.38 6.47
C LYS A 47 -17.85 12.72 5.77
N ASP A 48 -16.73 12.57 6.48
CA ASP A 48 -15.49 12.01 5.93
C ASP A 48 -15.45 10.48 6.09
N ILE A 49 -16.28 9.91 6.97
CA ILE A 49 -16.33 8.45 7.23
C ILE A 49 -16.53 7.63 5.96
N PRO A 50 -17.48 7.95 5.04
CA PRO A 50 -17.63 7.19 3.81
C PRO A 50 -16.36 7.19 2.95
N ALA A 51 -15.71 8.34 2.81
CA ALA A 51 -14.46 8.46 2.06
C ALA A 51 -13.34 7.65 2.71
N ILE A 52 -13.19 7.76 4.04
CA ILE A 52 -12.21 6.97 4.82
C ILE A 52 -12.43 5.47 4.61
N PHE A 53 -13.68 5.02 4.61
CA PHE A 53 -14.00 3.61 4.39
C PHE A 53 -13.66 3.16 2.97
N ILE A 54 -14.01 3.96 1.96
CA ILE A 54 -13.73 3.65 0.54
C ILE A 54 -12.22 3.60 0.29
N PHE A 55 -11.48 4.63 0.70
CA PHE A 55 -10.03 4.68 0.51
C PHE A 55 -9.31 3.65 1.39
N GLY A 56 -9.81 3.37 2.59
CA GLY A 56 -9.33 2.30 3.46
C GLY A 56 -9.49 0.91 2.83
N ALA A 57 -10.67 0.65 2.27
CA ALA A 57 -10.96 -0.61 1.59
C ALA A 57 -10.10 -0.79 0.33
N LEU A 58 -10.03 0.22 -0.54
CA LEU A 58 -9.28 0.16 -1.79
C LEU A 58 -7.77 0.15 -1.56
N GLY A 59 -7.27 1.13 -0.80
CA GLY A 59 -5.83 1.37 -0.62
C GLY A 59 -5.14 0.39 0.30
N PHE A 60 -5.86 -0.21 1.26
CA PHE A 60 -5.27 -1.17 2.19
C PHE A 60 -5.83 -2.59 1.99
N THR A 61 -7.13 -2.78 2.18
CA THR A 61 -7.70 -4.14 2.27
C THR A 61 -7.61 -4.88 0.94
N ILE A 62 -8.20 -4.32 -0.11
CA ILE A 62 -8.23 -4.92 -1.45
C ILE A 62 -6.81 -5.02 -2.01
N TYR A 63 -6.01 -3.95 -1.89
CA TYR A 63 -4.61 -3.97 -2.30
C TYR A 63 -3.81 -5.09 -1.64
N HIS A 64 -3.87 -5.23 -0.31
CA HIS A 64 -3.09 -6.26 0.38
C HIS A 64 -3.60 -7.68 0.12
N ILE A 65 -4.91 -7.89 0.00
CA ILE A 65 -5.45 -9.20 -0.39
C ILE A 65 -4.95 -9.57 -1.78
N ALA A 66 -5.10 -8.67 -2.76
CA ALA A 66 -4.65 -8.90 -4.12
C ALA A 66 -3.14 -9.17 -4.18
N LEU A 67 -2.35 -8.42 -3.40
CA LEU A 67 -0.91 -8.63 -3.30
C LEU A 67 -0.56 -10.00 -2.73
N ASN A 68 -1.15 -10.40 -1.60
CA ASN A 68 -0.87 -11.70 -0.97
C ASN A 68 -1.33 -12.87 -1.86
N TYR A 69 -2.40 -12.69 -2.65
CA TYR A 69 -2.80 -13.64 -3.68
C TYR A 69 -1.79 -13.70 -4.83
N GLY A 70 -1.30 -12.56 -5.31
CA GLY A 70 -0.27 -12.48 -6.34
C GLY A 70 1.04 -13.16 -5.93
N GLU A 71 1.44 -13.05 -4.67
CA GLU A 71 2.63 -13.70 -4.10
C GLU A 71 2.53 -15.23 -4.04
N LYS A 72 1.33 -15.82 -4.16
CA LYS A 72 1.18 -17.27 -4.31
C LYS A 72 1.65 -17.77 -5.67
N THR A 73 1.54 -16.95 -6.72
CA THR A 73 1.83 -17.35 -8.10
C THR A 73 3.10 -16.71 -8.65
N VAL A 74 3.47 -15.53 -8.15
CA VAL A 74 4.64 -14.76 -8.56
C VAL A 74 5.70 -14.84 -7.47
N ASN A 75 6.99 -14.91 -7.84
CA ASN A 75 8.08 -14.88 -6.85
C ASN A 75 8.25 -13.47 -6.25
N ALA A 76 8.79 -13.38 -5.04
CA ALA A 76 8.96 -12.11 -4.33
C ALA A 76 9.81 -11.07 -5.10
N GLY A 77 10.78 -11.53 -5.91
CA GLY A 77 11.61 -10.66 -6.75
C GLY A 77 10.80 -10.01 -7.87
N SER A 78 10.07 -10.82 -8.64
CA SER A 78 9.17 -10.36 -9.71
C SER A 78 8.04 -9.48 -9.19
N ALA A 79 7.44 -9.83 -8.04
CA ALA A 79 6.43 -9.00 -7.40
C ALA A 79 6.98 -7.64 -6.96
N SER A 80 8.19 -7.61 -6.41
CA SER A 80 8.86 -6.36 -6.04
C SER A 80 9.12 -5.46 -7.25
N LEU A 81 9.59 -6.02 -8.38
CA LEU A 81 9.80 -5.28 -9.63
C LEU A 81 8.51 -4.69 -10.18
N ILE A 82 7.40 -5.44 -10.15
CA ILE A 82 6.08 -4.94 -10.57
C ILE A 82 5.67 -3.75 -9.70
N ILE A 83 5.87 -3.84 -8.39
CA ILE A 83 5.51 -2.76 -7.47
C ILE A 83 6.42 -1.54 -7.60
N SER A 84 7.69 -1.70 -7.98
CA SER A 84 8.59 -0.57 -8.27
C SER A 84 8.12 0.30 -9.45
N VAL A 85 7.21 -0.20 -10.31
CA VAL A 85 6.59 0.59 -11.38
C VAL A 85 5.46 1.50 -10.86
N THR A 86 4.89 1.22 -9.69
CA THR A 86 3.79 1.97 -9.07
C THR A 86 3.99 3.49 -9.07
N PRO A 87 5.14 4.07 -8.65
CA PRO A 87 5.35 5.52 -8.68
C PRO A 87 5.25 6.12 -10.09
N ILE A 88 5.73 5.42 -11.12
CA ILE A 88 5.64 5.87 -12.52
C ILE A 88 4.19 5.84 -13.00
N VAL A 89 3.45 4.76 -12.71
CA VAL A 89 2.02 4.67 -13.07
C VAL A 89 1.21 5.73 -12.33
N THR A 90 1.48 5.93 -11.04
CA THR A 90 0.82 6.94 -10.21
C THR A 90 1.09 8.34 -10.76
N ALA A 91 2.32 8.64 -11.15
CA ALA A 91 2.72 9.88 -11.81
C ALA A 91 1.94 10.16 -13.10
N ILE A 92 1.81 9.15 -13.97
CA ILE A 92 1.04 9.25 -15.22
C ILE A 92 -0.44 9.50 -14.91
N LEU A 93 -1.02 8.72 -14.00
CA LEU A 93 -2.42 8.88 -13.60
C LEU A 93 -2.67 10.26 -12.98
N ALA A 94 -1.78 10.76 -12.13
CA ALA A 94 -1.88 12.09 -11.56
C ALA A 94 -1.84 13.19 -12.64
N SER A 95 -0.95 13.06 -13.61
CA SER A 95 -0.88 14.01 -14.72
C SER A 95 -2.15 14.01 -15.57
N VAL A 96 -2.80 12.86 -15.77
CA VAL A 96 -4.00 12.72 -16.62
C VAL A 96 -5.28 13.13 -15.88
N PHE A 97 -5.47 12.66 -14.65
CA PHE A 97 -6.72 12.84 -13.90
C PHE A 97 -6.73 14.11 -13.04
N LEU A 98 -5.59 14.51 -12.48
CA LEU A 98 -5.47 15.69 -11.62
C LEU A 98 -4.90 16.92 -12.36
N ASN A 99 -4.55 16.77 -13.65
CA ASN A 99 -3.87 17.80 -14.45
C ASN A 99 -2.58 18.35 -13.79
N GLU A 100 -1.93 17.56 -12.94
CA GLU A 100 -0.68 17.95 -12.31
C GLU A 100 0.47 17.91 -13.31
N LYS A 101 1.12 19.05 -13.55
CA LYS A 101 2.33 19.12 -14.38
C LYS A 101 3.54 18.65 -13.58
N MET A 102 3.93 17.40 -13.76
CA MET A 102 5.16 16.89 -13.17
C MET A 102 6.39 17.59 -13.76
N LYS A 103 7.14 18.29 -12.91
CA LYS A 103 8.44 18.87 -13.24
C LYS A 103 9.47 17.77 -13.50
N LEU A 104 10.54 18.10 -14.23
CA LEU A 104 11.62 17.15 -14.58
C LEU A 104 12.17 16.38 -13.37
N ASN A 105 12.26 17.03 -12.21
CA ASN A 105 12.72 16.41 -10.96
C ASN A 105 11.78 15.28 -10.47
N GLY A 106 10.47 15.40 -10.71
CA GLY A 106 9.50 14.36 -10.37
C GLY A 106 9.65 13.12 -11.26
N TRP A 107 9.92 13.34 -12.55
CA TRP A 107 10.22 12.26 -13.49
C TRP A 107 11.54 11.55 -13.17
N LEU A 108 12.60 12.31 -12.87
CA LEU A 108 13.89 11.75 -12.45
C LEU A 108 13.76 10.95 -11.14
N GLY A 109 12.99 11.46 -10.17
CA GLY A 109 12.69 10.72 -8.94
C GLY A 109 11.95 9.41 -9.21
N GLY A 110 11.01 9.39 -10.15
CA GLY A 110 10.31 8.18 -10.59
C GLY A 110 11.24 7.14 -11.21
N VAL A 111 12.14 7.57 -12.11
CA VAL A 111 13.14 6.68 -12.74
C VAL A 111 14.13 6.15 -11.72
N ILE A 112 14.63 6.99 -10.79
CA ILE A 112 15.52 6.56 -9.72
C ILE A 112 14.82 5.55 -8.80
N SER A 113 13.55 5.79 -8.45
CA SER A 113 12.76 4.87 -7.61
C SER A 113 12.46 3.54 -8.29
N PHE A 114 12.44 3.50 -9.62
CA PHE A 114 12.29 2.26 -10.39
C PHE A 114 13.62 1.50 -10.53
N ALA A 115 14.75 2.22 -10.61
CA ALA A 115 16.07 1.63 -10.76
C ALA A 115 16.66 1.09 -9.43
N GLY A 116 16.14 1.54 -8.28
CA GLY A 116 16.53 1.08 -6.94
C GLY A 116 15.56 0.05 -6.36
#